data_AF-A0A7Z2NZ05-F1
#
_entry.id   AF-A0A7Z2NZ05-F1
#
_cell.length_a   1.000
_cell.length_b   1.000
_cell.length_c   1.000
_cell.angle_alpha   90.00
_cell.angle_beta   90.00
_cell.angle_gamma   90.00
#
_symmetry.space_group_name_H-M   'P 1'
#
loop_
_entity.id
_entity.type
_entity.pdbx_description
1 polymer ?
#
loop_
_entity_poly.entity_id
_entity_poly.type
_entity_poly.pdbx_seq_one_letter_code
_entity_poly.pdbx_strand_id
1 'polypeptide(L)'
;MHKLLAGALLLAVAAPAQAIGDARVERIDAATVRLTWTDAAAVDIYVSPSPDATRRGSRPVIRDDRDGREDVAANASIRQYFLIRDRQTGEVRRVAERVLPLERGSNFRDLGGYPAAGGKRVKWGRIFRSGAMPLLSDGDYAHLKGLGLGAVIDLRSLEERAVAPTMLDDRTGALFIANDYSARAMFAALRPAPGGGVELPDNLYAGLGDLLEPQLRAVFDRLLAGQGNLVYHCSAGQDRTGITSALVLTLLGVPRDVILADYHLSTPTRRPEFEMPPIDPAAHPDNPIVQYYAAAAKRPGGVRAEPLYDRDGVSHLAKFLAGLEAKHGSVMAYLEKTFALTPDRVARLRAMYLE
;
A
#
# COMPACT_ATOMS: atom_id res chain seq x y z
N MET A 1 -8.54 63.86 -33.46
CA MET A 1 -7.83 63.08 -32.41
C MET A 1 -8.12 61.60 -32.61
N HIS A 2 -7.28 60.89 -33.36
CA HIS A 2 -7.37 59.43 -33.53
C HIS A 2 -6.65 58.75 -32.36
N LYS A 3 -7.37 57.94 -31.57
CA LYS A 3 -6.77 57.06 -30.57
C LYS A 3 -6.56 55.69 -31.20
N LEU A 4 -5.31 55.32 -31.43
CA LEU A 4 -4.86 53.95 -31.68
C LEU A 4 -5.06 53.13 -30.39
N LEU A 5 -5.86 52.06 -30.44
CA LEU A 5 -5.81 51.00 -29.45
C LEU A 5 -4.86 49.92 -29.98
N ALA A 6 -3.70 49.79 -29.33
CA ALA A 6 -2.77 48.70 -29.54
C ALA A 6 -3.36 47.41 -28.95
N GLY A 7 -3.62 46.41 -29.80
CA GLY A 7 -3.96 45.07 -29.36
C GLY A 7 -2.72 44.39 -28.78
N ALA A 8 -2.71 44.15 -27.47
CA ALA A 8 -1.73 43.28 -26.84
C ALA A 8 -2.05 41.82 -27.22
N LEU A 9 -1.23 41.24 -28.09
CA LEU A 9 -1.28 39.82 -28.42
C LEU A 9 -0.77 39.04 -27.19
N LEU A 10 -1.69 38.48 -26.40
CA LEU A 10 -1.34 37.48 -25.38
C LEU A 10 -0.83 36.22 -26.10
N LEU A 11 0.49 36.07 -26.17
CA LEU A 11 1.12 34.80 -26.46
C LEU A 11 0.77 33.84 -25.32
N ALA A 12 -0.21 32.97 -25.56
CA ALA A 12 -0.42 31.79 -24.75
C ALA A 12 0.85 30.94 -24.86
N VAL A 13 1.69 30.97 -23.83
CA VAL A 13 2.76 29.99 -23.67
C VAL A 13 2.04 28.67 -23.45
N ALA A 14 1.97 27.84 -24.50
CA ALA A 14 1.51 26.47 -24.36
C ALA A 14 2.33 25.83 -23.26
N ALA A 15 1.66 25.34 -22.21
CA ALA A 15 2.31 24.50 -21.22
C ALA A 15 3.04 23.38 -21.97
N PRO A 16 4.28 23.02 -21.60
CA PRO A 16 4.94 21.88 -22.22
C PRO A 16 3.99 20.69 -22.10
N ALA A 17 3.72 20.00 -23.22
CA ALA A 17 2.85 18.84 -23.27
C ALA A 17 3.25 17.90 -22.12
N GLN A 18 2.43 17.85 -21.08
CA GLN A 18 2.82 17.27 -19.81
C GLN A 18 2.41 15.81 -19.81
N ALA A 19 3.44 14.96 -19.87
CA ALA A 19 3.60 13.65 -19.25
C ALA A 19 2.60 12.54 -19.58
N ILE A 20 3.16 11.33 -19.65
CA ILE A 20 2.42 10.07 -19.55
C ILE A 20 1.56 10.10 -18.28
N GLY A 21 0.25 10.25 -18.48
CA GLY A 21 -0.80 10.34 -17.47
C GLY A 21 -1.54 9.01 -17.28
N ASP A 22 -2.20 8.87 -16.11
CA ASP A 22 -3.10 7.77 -15.74
C ASP A 22 -2.60 6.34 -16.03
N ALA A 23 -1.27 6.20 -16.09
CA ALA A 23 -0.62 4.96 -16.46
C ALA A 23 -0.84 3.91 -15.38
N ARG A 24 -1.43 2.77 -15.76
CA ARG A 24 -1.77 1.68 -14.85
C ARG A 24 -1.63 0.33 -15.55
N VAL A 25 -1.46 -0.71 -14.72
CA VAL A 25 -1.41 -2.11 -15.14
C VAL A 25 -2.50 -2.85 -14.38
N GLU A 26 -3.39 -3.51 -15.10
CA GLU A 26 -4.48 -4.31 -14.55
C GLU A 26 -4.39 -5.74 -15.10
N ARG A 27 -4.42 -6.72 -14.21
CA ARG A 27 -4.48 -8.12 -14.63
C ARG A 27 -5.87 -8.45 -15.13
N ILE A 28 -5.97 -8.94 -16.36
CA ILE A 28 -7.24 -9.31 -16.98
C ILE A 28 -7.46 -10.83 -17.00
N ASP A 29 -6.37 -11.61 -16.96
CA ASP A 29 -6.40 -13.06 -16.78
C ASP A 29 -5.07 -13.59 -16.18
N ALA A 30 -4.93 -14.91 -16.04
CA ALA A 30 -3.77 -15.54 -15.42
C ALA A 30 -2.43 -15.28 -16.14
N ALA A 31 -2.46 -14.97 -17.44
CA ALA A 31 -1.28 -14.81 -18.29
C ALA A 31 -1.17 -13.43 -18.95
N THR A 32 -2.13 -12.53 -18.74
CA THR A 32 -2.20 -11.24 -19.44
C THR A 32 -2.49 -10.09 -18.48
N VAL A 33 -1.77 -8.98 -18.69
CA VAL A 33 -2.07 -7.69 -18.08
C VAL A 33 -2.38 -6.67 -19.16
N ARG A 34 -3.28 -5.75 -18.84
CA ARG A 34 -3.61 -4.58 -19.64
C ARG A 34 -2.88 -3.36 -19.10
N LEU A 35 -2.12 -2.72 -19.96
CA LEU A 35 -1.58 -1.39 -19.74
C LEU A 35 -2.56 -0.38 -20.32
N THR A 36 -2.77 0.72 -19.61
CA THR A 36 -3.47 1.90 -20.14
C THR A 36 -2.75 3.15 -19.70
N TRP A 37 -2.70 4.17 -20.55
CA TRP A 37 -2.09 5.47 -20.27
C TRP A 37 -2.73 6.55 -21.12
N THR A 38 -2.46 7.81 -20.79
CA THR A 38 -2.82 8.98 -21.58
C THR A 38 -1.55 9.72 -21.99
N ASP A 39 -1.40 10.01 -23.27
CA ASP A 39 -0.30 10.80 -23.82
C ASP A 39 -0.75 11.46 -25.14
N ALA A 40 -0.20 12.64 -25.45
CA ALA A 40 -0.41 13.31 -26.72
C ALA A 40 0.54 12.77 -27.81
N ALA A 41 1.71 12.27 -27.41
CA ALA A 41 2.70 11.69 -28.29
C ALA A 41 2.57 10.17 -28.34
N ALA A 42 3.18 9.57 -29.36
CA ALA A 42 3.33 8.12 -29.42
C ALA A 42 4.29 7.62 -28.34
N VAL A 43 4.05 6.42 -27.81
CA VAL A 43 4.89 5.82 -26.76
C VAL A 43 5.59 4.54 -27.23
N ASP A 44 6.73 4.25 -26.61
CA ASP A 44 7.33 2.91 -26.63
C ASP A 44 7.08 2.24 -25.27
N ILE A 45 6.80 0.93 -25.25
CA ILE A 45 6.66 0.16 -24.01
C ILE A 45 7.77 -0.87 -23.91
N TYR A 46 8.36 -0.98 -22.73
CA TYR A 46 9.35 -1.99 -22.41
C TYR A 46 8.92 -2.75 -21.15
N VAL A 47 9.31 -4.01 -21.02
CA VAL A 47 9.07 -4.84 -19.86
C VAL A 47 10.39 -5.29 -19.22
N SER A 48 10.39 -5.36 -17.89
CA SER A 48 11.54 -5.73 -17.07
C SER A 48 11.11 -6.55 -15.85
N PRO A 49 11.92 -7.52 -15.39
CA PRO A 49 11.72 -8.20 -14.11
C PRO A 49 12.22 -7.37 -12.90
N SER A 50 12.91 -6.25 -13.12
CA SER A 50 13.51 -5.43 -12.07
C SER A 50 12.84 -4.06 -11.94
N PRO A 51 12.55 -3.60 -10.71
CA PRO A 51 11.99 -2.27 -10.44
C PRO A 51 12.94 -1.13 -10.81
N ASP A 52 14.25 -1.37 -10.90
CA ASP A 52 15.24 -0.32 -11.21
C ASP A 52 15.70 -0.33 -12.67
N ALA A 53 15.17 -1.24 -13.49
CA ALA A 53 15.68 -1.39 -14.84
C ALA A 53 15.50 -0.10 -15.64
N THR A 54 16.57 0.29 -16.31
CA THR A 54 16.54 1.33 -17.35
C THR A 54 16.09 0.72 -18.66
N ARG A 55 15.73 1.55 -19.64
CA ARG A 55 15.36 1.11 -21.00
C ARG A 55 16.36 0.11 -21.61
N ARG A 56 17.67 0.28 -21.37
CA ARG A 56 18.72 -0.61 -21.91
C ARG A 56 18.66 -2.03 -21.34
N GLY A 57 18.16 -2.19 -20.11
CA GLY A 57 18.00 -3.48 -19.45
C GLY A 57 16.61 -4.10 -19.63
N SER A 58 15.74 -3.48 -20.44
CA SER A 58 14.35 -3.89 -20.61
C SER A 58 14.09 -4.40 -22.03
N ARG A 59 13.20 -5.39 -22.15
CA ARG A 59 12.77 -5.94 -23.45
C ARG A 59 11.69 -5.04 -24.06
N PRO A 60 11.78 -4.62 -25.32
CA PRO A 60 10.68 -3.89 -25.97
C PRO A 60 9.43 -4.78 -26.10
N VAL A 61 8.27 -4.17 -25.89
CA VAL A 61 6.94 -4.80 -26.04
C VAL A 61 6.27 -4.24 -27.29
N ILE A 62 6.06 -2.93 -27.33
CA ILE A 62 5.48 -2.21 -28.47
C ILE A 62 6.26 -0.91 -28.70
N ARG A 63 6.20 -0.38 -29.93
CA ARG A 63 6.83 0.88 -30.33
C ARG A 63 5.85 1.73 -31.12
N ASP A 64 5.97 3.04 -30.96
CA ASP A 64 5.16 4.04 -31.67
C ASP A 64 3.64 3.86 -31.48
N ASP A 65 3.22 3.44 -30.27
CA ASP A 65 1.81 3.26 -29.93
C ASP A 65 1.11 4.60 -29.70
N ARG A 66 -0.10 4.76 -30.23
CA ARG A 66 -0.96 5.95 -30.04
C ARG A 66 -2.35 5.60 -29.51
N ASP A 67 -2.60 4.34 -29.20
CA ASP A 67 -3.90 3.81 -28.82
C ASP A 67 -4.16 4.01 -27.32
N GLY A 68 -3.11 4.20 -26.52
CA GLY A 68 -3.22 4.47 -25.08
C GLY A 68 -3.55 3.23 -24.26
N ARG A 69 -3.49 2.04 -24.89
CA ARG A 69 -3.79 0.75 -24.28
C ARG A 69 -3.04 -0.36 -24.99
N GLU A 70 -2.50 -1.30 -24.21
CA GLU A 70 -1.84 -2.49 -24.75
C GLU A 70 -2.04 -3.70 -23.82
N ASP A 71 -2.39 -4.85 -24.38
CA ASP A 71 -2.50 -6.11 -23.64
C ASP A 71 -1.20 -6.92 -23.80
N VAL A 72 -0.55 -7.25 -22.69
CA VAL A 72 0.80 -7.83 -22.68
C VAL A 72 0.82 -9.13 -21.89
N ALA A 73 1.48 -10.13 -22.46
CA ALA A 73 1.75 -11.38 -21.77
C ALA A 73 2.58 -11.15 -20.48
N ALA A 74 2.01 -11.53 -19.35
CA ALA A 74 2.56 -11.33 -18.01
C ALA A 74 2.42 -12.58 -17.15
N ASN A 75 3.57 -13.20 -16.87
CA ASN A 75 3.66 -14.38 -16.02
C ASN A 75 3.34 -14.01 -14.57
N ALA A 76 2.26 -14.58 -14.00
CA ALA A 76 1.86 -14.33 -12.62
C ALA A 76 2.91 -14.76 -11.57
N SER A 77 3.84 -15.66 -11.91
CA SER A 77 4.91 -16.11 -11.00
C SER A 77 6.10 -15.15 -10.94
N ILE A 78 6.21 -14.17 -11.84
CA ILE A 78 7.32 -13.21 -11.89
C ILE A 78 6.75 -11.80 -11.88
N ARG A 79 7.14 -10.99 -10.89
CA ARG A 79 6.76 -9.58 -10.90
C ARG A 79 7.39 -8.85 -12.08
N GLN A 80 6.57 -8.19 -12.86
CA GLN A 80 6.97 -7.41 -14.03
C GLN A 80 6.74 -5.93 -13.81
N TYR A 81 7.65 -5.13 -14.38
CA TYR A 81 7.59 -3.68 -14.42
C TYR A 81 7.63 -3.24 -15.87
N PHE A 82 6.82 -2.25 -16.19
CA PHE A 82 6.72 -1.69 -17.52
C PHE A 82 7.25 -0.26 -17.53
N LEU A 83 7.99 0.07 -18.57
CA LEU A 83 8.45 1.41 -18.86
C LEU A 83 7.68 1.92 -20.07
N ILE A 84 6.81 2.90 -19.85
CA ILE A 84 6.16 3.65 -20.93
C ILE A 84 7.07 4.84 -21.20
N ARG A 85 7.49 5.03 -22.45
CA ARG A 85 8.38 6.12 -22.85
C ARG A 85 7.69 6.98 -23.89
N ASP A 86 7.53 8.26 -23.58
CA ASP A 86 7.11 9.28 -24.52
C ASP A 86 8.21 9.47 -25.57
N ARG A 87 7.85 9.35 -26.86
CA ARG A 87 8.83 9.45 -27.97
C ARG A 87 9.24 10.90 -28.27
N GLN A 88 8.41 11.88 -27.94
CA GLN A 88 8.66 13.30 -28.13
C GLN A 88 9.54 13.88 -27.02
N THR A 89 9.16 13.67 -25.76
CA THR A 89 9.88 14.25 -24.61
C THR A 89 10.99 13.36 -24.10
N GLY A 90 10.90 12.05 -24.34
CA GLY A 90 11.79 11.06 -23.75
C GLY A 90 11.50 10.73 -22.29
N GLU A 91 10.44 11.31 -21.70
CA GLU A 91 9.98 10.96 -20.34
C GLU A 91 9.70 9.46 -20.26
N VAL A 92 10.03 8.85 -19.12
CA VAL A 92 9.75 7.45 -18.84
C VAL A 92 8.88 7.35 -17.60
N ARG A 93 7.71 6.70 -17.74
CA ARG A 93 6.84 6.31 -16.65
C ARG A 93 7.00 4.83 -16.36
N ARG A 94 7.38 4.51 -15.13
CA ARG A 94 7.36 3.13 -14.62
C ARG A 94 5.99 2.79 -14.03
N VAL A 95 5.44 1.65 -14.43
CA VAL A 95 4.19 1.09 -13.90
C VAL A 95 4.31 -0.40 -13.67
N ALA A 96 3.53 -0.92 -12.73
CA ALA A 96 3.44 -2.34 -12.41
C ALA A 96 2.06 -2.65 -11.84
N GLU A 97 1.72 -3.93 -11.71
CA GLU A 97 0.54 -4.35 -10.97
C GLU A 97 0.66 -3.92 -9.51
N ARG A 98 -0.35 -3.18 -9.04
CA ARG A 98 -0.42 -2.72 -7.65
C ARG A 98 -0.68 -3.88 -6.70
N VAL A 99 -1.79 -4.57 -6.91
CA VAL A 99 -2.15 -5.79 -6.17
C VAL A 99 -1.40 -6.95 -6.79
N LEU A 100 -0.66 -7.71 -5.97
CA LEU A 100 0.10 -8.84 -6.49
C LEU A 100 -0.85 -10.03 -6.73
N PRO A 101 -0.67 -10.79 -7.83
CA PRO A 101 -1.58 -11.86 -8.22
C PRO A 101 -1.32 -13.15 -7.44
N LEU A 102 -1.43 -13.09 -6.12
CA LEU A 102 -1.22 -14.23 -5.23
C LEU A 102 -2.46 -15.14 -5.21
N GLU A 103 -2.25 -16.44 -5.28
CA GLU A 103 -3.29 -17.47 -5.23
C GLU A 103 -4.04 -17.42 -3.90
N ARG A 104 -3.31 -17.29 -2.78
CA ARG A 104 -3.84 -17.32 -1.41
C ARG A 104 -3.37 -16.12 -0.58
N GLY A 105 -2.97 -15.03 -1.23
CA GLY A 105 -2.72 -13.77 -0.56
C GLY A 105 -4.00 -12.96 -0.36
N SER A 106 -4.08 -12.22 0.76
CA SER A 106 -5.10 -11.20 0.98
C SER A 106 -4.44 -9.82 0.99
N ASN A 107 -5.00 -8.87 0.23
CA ASN A 107 -4.69 -7.45 0.36
C ASN A 107 -3.20 -7.09 0.15
N PHE A 108 -2.42 -7.98 -0.50
CA PHE A 108 -0.99 -7.81 -0.75
C PHE A 108 -0.76 -6.87 -1.93
N ARG A 109 -0.11 -5.72 -1.69
CA ARG A 109 0.16 -4.73 -2.74
C ARG A 109 1.41 -3.90 -2.51
N ASP A 110 1.89 -3.35 -3.61
CA ASP A 110 3.02 -2.42 -3.69
C ASP A 110 2.52 -0.97 -3.51
N LEU A 111 3.27 -0.16 -2.76
CA LEU A 111 3.00 1.27 -2.55
C LEU A 111 3.67 2.18 -3.59
N GLY A 112 4.35 1.61 -4.58
CA GLY A 112 4.98 2.35 -5.67
C GLY A 112 4.01 3.09 -6.59
N GLY A 113 4.54 4.01 -7.39
CA GLY A 113 3.85 4.73 -8.45
C GLY A 113 3.03 5.95 -8.01
N TYR A 114 2.78 6.14 -6.71
CA TYR A 114 2.03 7.30 -6.23
C TYR A 114 2.81 8.60 -6.45
N PRO A 115 2.15 9.70 -6.85
CA PRO A 115 2.77 11.03 -6.90
C PRO A 115 3.21 11.44 -5.49
N ALA A 116 4.37 12.11 -5.40
CA ALA A 116 5.03 12.40 -4.14
C ALA A 116 5.76 13.76 -4.19
N ALA A 117 6.50 14.08 -3.13
CA ALA A 117 7.19 15.37 -3.00
C ALA A 117 8.15 15.65 -4.16
N GLY A 118 8.20 16.92 -4.60
CA GLY A 118 9.14 17.39 -5.62
C GLY A 118 8.82 16.93 -7.04
N GLY A 119 7.55 16.60 -7.33
CA GLY A 119 7.11 16.11 -8.65
C GLY A 119 7.54 14.67 -8.95
N LYS A 120 8.11 13.98 -7.95
CA LYS A 120 8.57 12.59 -8.05
C LYS A 120 7.44 11.59 -7.80
N ARG A 121 7.76 10.31 -7.90
CA ARG A 121 6.86 9.22 -7.51
C ARG A 121 7.50 8.27 -6.52
N VAL A 122 6.68 7.60 -5.71
CA VAL A 122 7.15 6.49 -4.87
C VAL A 122 7.70 5.39 -5.77
N LYS A 123 8.92 4.92 -5.51
CA LYS A 123 9.56 3.85 -6.28
C LYS A 123 8.77 2.56 -6.17
N TRP A 124 8.53 1.92 -7.31
CA TRP A 124 7.97 0.58 -7.36
C TRP A 124 8.92 -0.47 -6.76
N GLY A 125 8.34 -1.53 -6.22
CA GLY A 125 9.08 -2.70 -5.74
C GLY A 125 9.86 -2.46 -4.45
N ARG A 126 9.52 -1.46 -3.64
CA ARG A 126 10.27 -1.09 -2.42
C ARG A 126 9.53 -1.33 -1.13
N ILE A 127 8.27 -0.91 -1.08
CA ILE A 127 7.47 -0.93 0.13
C ILE A 127 6.16 -1.62 -0.22
N PHE A 128 5.92 -2.74 0.46
CA PHE A 128 4.74 -3.56 0.29
C PHE A 128 3.93 -3.56 1.58
N ARG A 129 2.63 -3.76 1.41
CA ARG A 129 1.68 -3.96 2.51
C ARG A 129 0.84 -5.21 2.24
N SER A 130 0.39 -5.89 3.28
CA SER A 130 -0.45 -7.08 3.14
C SER A 130 -1.41 -7.29 4.31
N GLY A 131 -2.38 -8.17 4.11
CA GLY A 131 -3.03 -8.92 5.18
C GLY A 131 -2.13 -10.02 5.73
N ALA A 132 -2.69 -10.88 6.58
CA ALA A 132 -1.97 -12.00 7.11
C ALA A 132 -1.70 -13.01 5.99
N MET A 133 -0.59 -13.73 6.13
CA MET A 133 -0.08 -14.67 5.12
C MET A 133 0.01 -16.12 5.63
N PRO A 134 -0.91 -16.63 6.48
CA PRO A 134 -0.78 -17.98 7.04
C PRO A 134 -1.06 -19.08 6.00
N LEU A 135 -1.75 -18.75 4.91
CA LEU A 135 -2.27 -19.72 3.94
C LEU A 135 -1.64 -19.60 2.54
N LEU A 136 -0.58 -18.81 2.38
CA LEU A 136 0.14 -18.68 1.10
C LEU A 136 0.51 -20.04 0.51
N SER A 137 0.33 -20.20 -0.81
CA SER A 137 0.76 -21.40 -1.53
C SER A 137 2.27 -21.40 -1.78
N ASP A 138 2.83 -22.53 -2.22
CA ASP A 138 4.23 -22.57 -2.65
C ASP A 138 4.51 -21.68 -3.87
N GLY A 139 3.51 -21.51 -4.75
CA GLY A 139 3.55 -20.55 -5.85
C GLY A 139 3.62 -19.11 -5.36
N ASP A 140 2.85 -18.77 -4.32
CA ASP A 140 2.92 -17.45 -3.68
C ASP A 140 4.29 -17.18 -3.09
N TYR A 141 4.86 -18.14 -2.34
CA TYR A 141 6.20 -17.98 -1.79
C TYR A 141 7.28 -17.83 -2.87
N ALA A 142 7.17 -18.58 -3.98
CA ALA A 142 8.08 -18.44 -5.10
C ALA A 142 8.00 -17.04 -5.73
N HIS A 143 6.78 -16.51 -5.91
CA HIS A 143 6.56 -15.15 -6.39
C HIS A 143 7.18 -14.11 -5.45
N LEU A 144 6.88 -14.22 -4.15
CA LEU A 144 7.33 -13.26 -3.14
C LEU A 144 8.84 -13.30 -2.90
N LYS A 145 9.49 -14.45 -3.07
CA LYS A 145 10.95 -14.58 -3.03
C LYS A 145 11.62 -13.72 -4.10
N GLY A 146 11.02 -13.60 -5.28
CA GLY A 146 11.50 -12.74 -6.36
C GLY A 146 11.48 -11.24 -6.03
N LEU A 147 10.77 -10.83 -4.97
CA LEU A 147 10.71 -9.42 -4.57
C LEU A 147 11.95 -8.94 -3.83
N GLY A 148 12.87 -9.81 -3.39
CA GLY A 148 14.07 -9.39 -2.66
C GLY A 148 13.74 -8.66 -1.35
N LEU A 149 12.80 -9.21 -0.58
CA LEU A 149 12.42 -8.68 0.73
C LEU A 149 13.61 -8.76 1.70
N GLY A 150 13.97 -7.62 2.27
CA GLY A 150 14.96 -7.54 3.35
C GLY A 150 14.34 -7.64 4.74
N ALA A 151 13.04 -7.34 4.88
CA ALA A 151 12.32 -7.50 6.15
C ALA A 151 10.82 -7.75 5.97
N VAL A 152 10.26 -8.51 6.91
CA VAL A 152 8.82 -8.72 7.14
C VAL A 152 8.51 -8.17 8.53
N ILE A 153 7.69 -7.13 8.60
CA ILE A 153 7.27 -6.52 9.87
C ILE A 153 5.81 -6.93 10.18
N ASP A 154 5.64 -7.75 11.21
CA ASP A 154 4.34 -8.23 11.66
C ASP A 154 3.77 -7.29 12.74
N LEU A 155 2.72 -6.56 12.39
CA LEU A 155 2.05 -5.59 13.26
C LEU A 155 1.03 -6.25 14.19
N ARG A 156 0.97 -7.59 14.23
CA ARG A 156 -0.06 -8.33 14.96
C ARG A 156 0.26 -8.59 16.42
N SER A 157 -0.80 -8.71 17.20
CA SER A 157 -0.72 -9.15 18.59
C SER A 157 -0.16 -10.56 18.71
N LEU A 158 0.22 -10.94 19.94
CA LEU A 158 0.64 -12.29 20.26
C LEU A 158 -0.45 -13.32 19.95
N GLU A 159 -1.71 -13.01 20.25
CA GLU A 159 -2.85 -13.92 20.10
C GLU A 159 -3.17 -14.22 18.63
N GLU A 160 -2.98 -13.24 17.74
CA GLU A 160 -3.06 -13.45 16.29
C GLU A 160 -1.91 -14.33 15.76
N ARG A 161 -0.67 -14.04 16.18
CA ARG A 161 0.52 -14.75 15.69
C ARG A 161 0.56 -16.21 16.15
N ALA A 162 0.07 -16.49 17.34
CA ALA A 162 0.04 -17.85 17.90
C ALA A 162 -0.79 -18.84 17.08
N VAL A 163 -1.82 -18.36 16.39
CA VAL A 163 -2.78 -19.23 15.66
C VAL A 163 -2.71 -19.09 14.14
N ALA A 164 -2.08 -18.02 13.65
CA ALA A 164 -1.90 -17.76 12.23
C ALA A 164 -0.47 -17.25 11.95
N PRO A 165 0.58 -18.07 12.17
CA PRO A 165 1.95 -17.64 11.97
C PRO A 165 2.22 -17.24 10.51
N THR A 166 3.05 -16.21 10.32
CA THR A 166 3.61 -15.87 9.01
C THR A 166 4.89 -16.66 8.83
N MET A 167 5.07 -17.30 7.67
CA MET A 167 6.27 -18.08 7.34
C MET A 167 7.13 -17.41 6.25
N LEU A 168 6.81 -16.16 5.87
CA LEU A 168 7.41 -15.51 4.71
C LEU A 168 8.91 -15.26 4.89
N ASP A 169 9.34 -14.92 6.09
CA ASP A 169 10.74 -14.76 6.49
C ASP A 169 11.53 -16.05 6.30
N ASP A 170 11.08 -17.19 6.84
CA ASP A 170 11.71 -18.50 6.64
C ASP A 170 11.83 -18.89 5.16
N ARG A 171 10.85 -18.48 4.34
CA ARG A 171 10.79 -18.83 2.91
C ARG A 171 11.62 -17.90 2.03
N THR A 172 11.95 -16.69 2.50
CA THR A 172 12.64 -15.65 1.71
C THR A 172 14.03 -15.28 2.25
N GLY A 173 14.33 -15.58 3.51
CA GLY A 173 15.52 -15.11 4.22
C GLY A 173 15.41 -13.66 4.70
N ALA A 174 14.22 -13.06 4.62
CA ALA A 174 13.97 -11.71 5.13
C ALA A 174 14.05 -11.69 6.67
N LEU A 175 14.45 -10.55 7.24
CA LEU A 175 14.40 -10.37 8.69
C LEU A 175 12.95 -10.29 9.17
N PHE A 176 12.55 -11.17 10.08
CA PHE A 176 11.27 -11.05 10.79
C PHE A 176 11.38 -10.06 11.95
N ILE A 177 10.44 -9.11 12.03
CA ILE A 177 10.38 -8.13 13.12
C ILE A 177 8.94 -8.05 13.62
N ALA A 178 8.77 -8.20 14.93
CA ALA A 178 7.51 -7.98 15.62
C ALA A 178 7.78 -7.40 17.01
N ASN A 179 6.86 -6.59 17.51
CA ASN A 179 6.87 -6.09 18.88
C ASN A 179 5.66 -6.65 19.62
N ASP A 180 5.89 -7.29 20.75
CA ASP A 180 4.88 -8.03 21.47
C ASP A 180 3.88 -7.12 22.19
N TYR A 181 2.60 -7.42 22.00
CA TYR A 181 1.48 -6.81 22.71
C TYR A 181 0.27 -7.74 22.67
N SER A 182 -0.67 -7.56 23.61
CA SER A 182 -1.91 -8.34 23.66
C SER A 182 -3.02 -7.67 22.86
N ALA A 183 -3.78 -8.47 22.11
CA ALA A 183 -5.00 -8.05 21.44
C ALA A 183 -6.04 -7.47 22.42
N ARG A 184 -6.01 -7.90 23.69
CA ARG A 184 -6.92 -7.40 24.72
C ARG A 184 -6.84 -5.88 24.88
N ALA A 185 -5.67 -5.28 24.65
CA ALA A 185 -5.53 -3.82 24.66
C ALA A 185 -6.34 -3.14 23.55
N MET A 186 -6.48 -3.78 22.38
CA MET A 186 -7.33 -3.29 21.28
C MET A 186 -8.82 -3.50 21.59
N PHE A 187 -9.17 -4.63 22.22
CA PHE A 187 -10.54 -4.95 22.60
C PHE A 187 -11.04 -4.17 23.83
N ALA A 188 -10.15 -3.64 24.67
CA ALA A 188 -10.54 -2.91 25.89
C ALA A 188 -11.39 -1.67 25.61
N ALA A 189 -11.29 -1.10 24.41
CA ALA A 189 -12.10 0.03 23.97
C ALA A 189 -13.46 -0.39 23.35
N LEU A 190 -13.63 -1.67 22.99
CA LEU A 190 -14.83 -2.15 22.32
C LEU A 190 -15.99 -2.28 23.30
N ARG A 191 -17.16 -1.77 22.90
CA ARG A 191 -18.40 -1.87 23.68
C ARG A 191 -19.33 -2.91 23.04
N PRO A 192 -20.09 -3.69 23.83
CA PRO A 192 -21.12 -4.56 23.28
C PRO A 192 -22.16 -3.75 22.50
N ALA A 193 -22.50 -4.17 21.28
CA ALA A 193 -23.57 -3.58 20.50
C ALA A 193 -24.94 -4.16 20.90
N PRO A 194 -26.02 -3.37 20.87
CA PRO A 194 -27.38 -3.92 20.93
C PRO A 194 -27.58 -4.93 19.79
N GLY A 195 -27.93 -6.19 20.12
CA GLY A 195 -28.13 -7.26 19.13
C GLY A 195 -26.99 -8.28 18.99
N GLY A 196 -26.00 -8.29 19.90
CA GLY A 196 -24.99 -9.36 19.98
C GLY A 196 -23.78 -9.19 19.06
N GLY A 197 -23.58 -7.96 18.54
CA GLY A 197 -22.38 -7.57 17.80
C GLY A 197 -21.35 -6.84 18.66
N VAL A 198 -20.23 -6.49 18.04
CA VAL A 198 -19.25 -5.54 18.60
C VAL A 198 -19.40 -4.24 17.82
N GLU A 199 -19.69 -3.15 18.51
CA GLU A 199 -19.65 -1.82 17.91
C GLU A 199 -18.22 -1.31 18.07
N LEU A 200 -17.53 -1.10 16.95
CA LEU A 200 -16.25 -0.40 16.98
C LEU A 200 -16.58 1.05 17.37
N PRO A 201 -16.02 1.57 18.48
CA PRO A 201 -16.28 2.96 18.84
C PRO A 201 -15.69 3.86 17.76
N ASP A 202 -16.31 5.02 17.52
CA ASP A 202 -15.85 6.01 16.53
C ASP A 202 -14.38 6.44 16.73
N ASN A 203 -13.84 6.19 17.92
CA ASN A 203 -12.47 6.49 18.34
C ASN A 203 -11.53 5.28 18.39
N LEU A 204 -11.87 4.11 17.83
CA LEU A 204 -10.99 2.91 17.81
C LEU A 204 -9.56 3.24 17.37
N TYR A 205 -9.45 4.17 16.42
CA TYR A 205 -8.20 4.64 15.85
C TYR A 205 -7.43 5.61 16.77
N ALA A 206 -8.10 6.34 17.68
CA ALA A 206 -7.49 7.39 18.49
C ALA A 206 -6.46 6.85 19.50
N GLY A 207 -6.64 5.62 19.99
CA GLY A 207 -5.66 4.92 20.85
C GLY A 207 -4.70 4.02 20.08
N LEU A 208 -4.99 3.72 18.81
CA LEU A 208 -4.22 2.75 18.03
C LEU A 208 -2.85 3.31 17.62
N GLY A 209 -2.72 4.63 17.43
CA GLY A 209 -1.43 5.27 17.15
C GLY A 209 -0.42 5.12 18.30
N ASP A 210 -0.88 5.29 19.54
CA ASP A 210 -0.04 5.15 20.73
C ASP A 210 0.30 3.66 20.97
N LEU A 211 -0.67 2.75 20.79
CA LEU A 211 -0.44 1.31 20.88
C LEU A 211 0.58 0.82 19.82
N LEU A 212 0.50 1.36 18.60
CA LEU A 212 1.34 0.96 17.48
C LEU A 212 2.72 1.62 17.46
N GLU A 213 3.05 2.50 18.40
CA GLU A 213 4.31 3.24 18.38
C GLU A 213 5.55 2.31 18.22
N PRO A 214 5.71 1.23 19.00
CA PRO A 214 6.85 0.33 18.83
C PRO A 214 6.91 -0.31 17.43
N GLN A 215 5.75 -0.70 16.90
CA GLN A 215 5.64 -1.31 15.57
C GLN A 215 5.98 -0.29 14.46
N LEU A 216 5.48 0.94 14.56
CA LEU A 216 5.78 2.03 13.62
C LEU A 216 7.25 2.43 13.67
N ARG A 217 7.87 2.43 14.85
CA ARG A 217 9.31 2.70 15.01
C ARG A 217 10.15 1.69 14.22
N ALA A 218 9.84 0.40 14.33
CA ALA A 218 10.51 -0.64 13.56
C ALA A 218 10.39 -0.43 12.04
N VAL A 219 9.21 0.01 11.56
CA VAL A 219 8.99 0.34 10.14
C VAL A 219 9.91 1.49 9.71
N PHE A 220 9.94 2.60 10.45
CA PHE A 220 10.75 3.77 10.08
C PHE A 220 12.25 3.51 10.19
N ASP A 221 12.70 2.79 11.21
CA ASP A 221 14.10 2.38 11.36
C ASP A 221 14.52 1.49 10.19
N ARG A 222 13.66 0.56 9.76
CA ARG A 222 13.96 -0.27 8.61
C ARG A 222 14.02 0.51 7.30
N LEU A 223 13.09 1.44 7.09
CA LEU A 223 13.09 2.30 5.92
C LEU A 223 14.37 3.16 5.86
N LEU A 224 14.80 3.74 6.98
CA LEU A 224 16.03 4.53 7.10
C LEU A 224 17.29 3.70 6.87
N ALA A 225 17.31 2.44 7.33
CA ALA A 225 18.43 1.52 7.12
C ALA A 225 18.64 1.19 5.64
N GLY A 226 17.57 1.15 4.83
CA GLY A 226 17.68 0.96 3.38
C GLY A 226 18.18 -0.40 2.92
N GLN A 227 18.04 -1.42 3.77
CA GLN A 227 18.55 -2.76 3.52
C GLN A 227 17.45 -3.63 2.87
N GLY A 228 17.30 -3.51 1.55
CA GLY A 228 16.34 -4.31 0.79
C GLY A 228 14.88 -3.83 0.92
N ASN A 229 13.97 -4.58 0.30
CA ASN A 229 12.57 -4.20 0.20
C ASN A 229 11.80 -4.59 1.47
N LEU A 230 10.78 -3.83 1.83
CA LEU A 230 10.05 -4.03 3.09
C LEU A 230 8.62 -4.47 2.80
N VAL A 231 8.13 -5.46 3.55
CA VAL A 231 6.69 -5.71 3.70
C VAL A 231 6.29 -5.57 5.16
N TYR A 232 5.17 -4.91 5.42
CA TYR A 232 4.51 -4.93 6.72
C TYR A 232 3.05 -5.38 6.60
N HIS A 233 2.55 -6.05 7.62
CA HIS A 233 1.21 -6.62 7.57
C HIS A 233 0.52 -6.67 8.93
N CYS A 234 -0.79 -6.86 8.91
CA CYS A 234 -1.59 -7.18 10.09
C CYS A 234 -2.53 -8.35 9.76
N SER A 235 -3.67 -8.54 10.45
CA SER A 235 -4.66 -9.56 10.07
C SER A 235 -5.28 -9.31 8.69
N ALA A 236 -6.06 -8.24 8.55
CA ALA A 236 -6.77 -7.95 7.30
C ALA A 236 -5.93 -7.09 6.33
N GLY A 237 -4.83 -6.51 6.83
CA GLY A 237 -4.06 -5.51 6.09
C GLY A 237 -4.77 -4.16 5.96
N GLN A 238 -5.81 -3.93 6.76
CA GLN A 238 -6.70 -2.75 6.68
C GLN A 238 -6.28 -1.67 7.68
N ASP A 239 -6.47 -1.89 8.99
CA ASP A 239 -6.37 -0.82 10.00
C ASP A 239 -4.91 -0.48 10.37
N ARG A 240 -4.22 -1.37 11.10
CA ARG A 240 -2.82 -1.17 11.54
C ARG A 240 -1.88 -0.95 10.36
N THR A 241 -2.04 -1.77 9.32
CA THR A 241 -1.32 -1.65 8.05
C THR A 241 -1.69 -0.37 7.29
N GLY A 242 -2.96 0.06 7.33
CA GLY A 242 -3.42 1.29 6.68
C GLY A 242 -2.89 2.55 7.34
N ILE A 243 -2.90 2.61 8.68
CA ILE A 243 -2.25 3.66 9.45
C ILE A 243 -0.77 3.74 9.09
N THR A 244 -0.07 2.60 9.13
CA THR A 244 1.35 2.52 8.79
C THR A 244 1.60 3.05 7.37
N SER A 245 0.81 2.61 6.39
CA SER A 245 0.92 3.07 5.00
C SER A 245 0.66 4.56 4.87
N ALA A 246 -0.36 5.08 5.56
CA ALA A 246 -0.69 6.50 5.52
C ALA A 246 0.42 7.39 6.07
N LEU A 247 1.06 6.97 7.16
CA LEU A 247 2.18 7.68 7.76
C LEU A 247 3.42 7.64 6.87
N VAL A 248 3.76 6.46 6.30
CA VAL A 248 4.87 6.31 5.34
C VAL A 248 4.63 7.17 4.09
N LEU A 249 3.43 7.15 3.51
CA LEU A 249 3.11 7.93 2.31
C LEU A 249 3.08 9.44 2.61
N THR A 250 2.60 9.85 3.79
CA THR A 250 2.66 11.26 4.23
C THR A 250 4.11 11.74 4.30
N LEU A 251 5.01 10.93 4.87
CA LEU A 251 6.45 11.22 4.96
C LEU A 251 7.10 11.43 3.58
N LEU A 252 6.70 10.59 2.62
CA LEU A 252 7.12 10.68 1.22
C LEU A 252 6.47 11.87 0.46
N GLY A 253 5.49 12.54 1.07
CA GLY A 253 4.81 13.70 0.50
C GLY A 253 3.75 13.34 -0.53
N VAL A 254 3.13 12.17 -0.39
CA VAL A 254 1.99 11.76 -1.21
C VAL A 254 0.74 12.56 -0.81
N PRO A 255 -0.07 13.07 -1.77
CA PRO A 255 -1.29 13.80 -1.47
C PRO A 255 -2.28 13.01 -0.60
N ARG A 256 -3.02 13.71 0.28
CA ARG A 256 -3.93 13.10 1.25
C ARG A 256 -5.03 12.27 0.60
N ASP A 257 -5.62 12.76 -0.48
CA ASP A 257 -6.65 12.07 -1.27
C ASP A 257 -6.14 10.76 -1.86
N VAL A 258 -4.90 10.74 -2.35
CA VAL A 258 -4.23 9.51 -2.86
C VAL A 258 -3.99 8.51 -1.73
N ILE A 259 -3.58 8.98 -0.55
CA ILE A 259 -3.40 8.13 0.64
C ILE A 259 -4.73 7.47 1.05
N LEU A 260 -5.82 8.25 1.09
CA LEU A 260 -7.14 7.72 1.42
C LEU A 260 -7.62 6.73 0.34
N ALA A 261 -7.37 7.01 -0.94
CA ALA A 261 -7.70 6.09 -2.02
C ALA A 261 -6.97 4.74 -1.88
N ASP A 262 -5.66 4.71 -1.58
CA ASP A 262 -4.93 3.46 -1.30
C ASP A 262 -5.52 2.70 -0.11
N TYR A 263 -5.86 3.42 0.95
CA TYR A 263 -6.47 2.83 2.13
C TYR A 263 -7.80 2.13 1.78
N HIS A 264 -8.65 2.78 0.98
CA HIS A 264 -9.93 2.22 0.55
C HIS A 264 -9.82 1.08 -0.46
N LEU A 265 -8.68 0.88 -1.13
CA LEU A 265 -8.42 -0.36 -1.88
C LEU A 265 -8.47 -1.60 -0.99
N SER A 266 -8.32 -1.45 0.33
CA SER A 266 -8.31 -2.60 1.23
C SER A 266 -9.67 -3.29 1.38
N THR A 267 -10.79 -2.69 0.99
CA THR A 267 -12.09 -3.39 0.97
C THR A 267 -12.18 -4.35 -0.23
N PRO A 268 -12.01 -3.90 -1.49
CA PRO A 268 -12.13 -4.78 -2.66
C PRO A 268 -10.97 -5.77 -2.83
N THR A 269 -9.80 -5.54 -2.21
CA THR A 269 -8.63 -6.43 -2.38
C THR A 269 -8.45 -7.45 -1.27
N ARG A 270 -9.33 -7.42 -0.26
CA ARG A 270 -9.30 -8.36 0.85
C ARG A 270 -9.91 -9.69 0.44
N ARG A 271 -9.27 -10.78 0.86
CA ARG A 271 -9.72 -12.16 0.67
C ARG A 271 -9.73 -12.86 2.04
N PRO A 272 -10.77 -12.64 2.86
CA PRO A 272 -10.82 -13.09 4.25
C PRO A 272 -10.60 -14.60 4.43
N GLU A 273 -10.95 -15.40 3.43
CA GLU A 273 -10.77 -16.85 3.41
C GLU A 273 -9.30 -17.30 3.51
N PHE A 274 -8.33 -16.40 3.29
CA PHE A 274 -6.89 -16.70 3.43
C PHE A 274 -6.21 -16.05 4.64
N GLU A 275 -6.93 -15.27 5.44
CA GLU A 275 -6.34 -14.48 6.54
C GLU A 275 -6.19 -15.25 7.85
N MET A 276 -6.96 -16.31 8.01
CA MET A 276 -6.98 -17.16 9.20
C MET A 276 -7.15 -18.61 8.75
N PRO A 277 -6.29 -19.55 9.20
CA PRO A 277 -6.51 -20.97 8.94
C PRO A 277 -7.80 -21.46 9.61
N PRO A 278 -8.39 -22.57 9.14
CA PRO A 278 -9.45 -23.25 9.88
C PRO A 278 -8.99 -23.54 11.31
N ILE A 279 -9.75 -23.05 12.29
CA ILE A 279 -9.40 -23.15 13.70
C ILE A 279 -10.64 -23.49 14.53
N ASP A 280 -10.49 -24.43 15.47
CA ASP A 280 -11.55 -24.77 16.42
C ASP A 280 -11.55 -23.75 17.58
N PRO A 281 -12.59 -22.91 17.72
CA PRO A 281 -12.65 -21.95 18.82
C PRO A 281 -12.70 -22.62 20.20
N ALA A 282 -13.15 -23.87 20.31
CA ALA A 282 -13.17 -24.61 21.57
C ALA A 282 -11.75 -25.00 22.04
N ALA A 283 -10.80 -25.14 21.12
CA ALA A 283 -9.39 -25.40 21.43
C ALA A 283 -8.64 -24.13 21.90
N HIS A 284 -9.22 -22.94 21.70
CA HIS A 284 -8.61 -21.66 22.05
C HIS A 284 -9.60 -20.74 22.81
N PRO A 285 -10.15 -21.18 23.95
CA PRO A 285 -11.21 -20.45 24.65
C PRO A 285 -10.76 -19.06 25.14
N ASP A 286 -9.48 -18.92 25.50
CA ASP A 286 -8.92 -17.68 26.05
C ASP A 286 -8.35 -16.72 24.99
N ASN A 287 -8.34 -17.12 23.72
CA ASN A 287 -7.81 -16.30 22.63
C ASN A 287 -8.92 -15.39 22.07
N PRO A 288 -8.92 -14.08 22.37
CA PRO A 288 -9.99 -13.17 21.97
C PRO A 288 -10.11 -13.02 20.45
N ILE A 289 -9.02 -13.22 19.71
CA ILE A 289 -9.00 -13.13 18.25
C ILE A 289 -9.71 -14.34 17.65
N VAL A 290 -9.41 -15.55 18.13
CA VAL A 290 -10.12 -16.76 17.66
C VAL A 290 -11.62 -16.63 17.93
N GLN A 291 -12.00 -16.17 19.11
CA GLN A 291 -13.42 -15.96 19.44
C GLN A 291 -14.07 -14.90 18.55
N TYR A 292 -13.36 -13.80 18.24
CA TYR A 292 -13.83 -12.78 17.30
C TYR A 292 -14.07 -13.34 15.89
N TYR A 293 -13.11 -14.09 15.33
CA TYR A 293 -13.26 -14.69 14.00
C TYR A 293 -14.37 -15.75 13.96
N ALA A 294 -14.50 -16.57 15.02
CA ALA A 294 -15.58 -17.55 15.13
C ALA A 294 -16.97 -16.88 15.21
N ALA A 295 -17.10 -15.76 15.93
CA ALA A 295 -18.33 -14.98 15.97
C ALA A 295 -18.64 -14.32 14.61
N ALA A 296 -17.62 -13.77 13.94
CA ALA A 296 -17.77 -13.16 12.62
C ALA A 296 -18.18 -14.19 11.55
N ALA A 297 -17.65 -15.41 11.60
CA ALA A 297 -18.00 -16.49 10.69
C ALA A 297 -19.48 -16.94 10.79
N LYS A 298 -20.12 -16.76 11.96
CA LYS A 298 -21.54 -17.05 12.18
C LYS A 298 -22.49 -16.00 11.61
N ARG A 299 -22.00 -14.80 11.24
CA ARG A 299 -22.82 -13.73 10.67
C ARG A 299 -23.32 -14.15 9.28
N PRO A 300 -24.50 -13.67 8.84
CA PRO A 300 -24.97 -13.91 7.48
C PRO A 300 -23.93 -13.49 6.44
N GLY A 301 -23.40 -14.46 5.69
CA GLY A 301 -22.37 -14.23 4.69
C GLY A 301 -20.92 -14.29 5.17
N GLY A 302 -20.68 -14.75 6.41
CA GLY A 302 -19.35 -15.04 6.95
C GLY A 302 -18.49 -13.80 7.23
N VAL A 303 -17.18 -14.03 7.33
CA VAL A 303 -16.19 -12.95 7.47
C VAL A 303 -16.13 -12.18 6.14
N ARG A 304 -16.41 -10.88 6.18
CA ARG A 304 -16.41 -10.00 5.00
C ARG A 304 -15.50 -8.80 5.23
N ALA A 305 -15.07 -8.19 4.13
CA ALA A 305 -14.43 -6.89 4.18
C ALA A 305 -15.48 -5.85 4.62
N GLU A 306 -15.29 -5.25 5.79
CA GLU A 306 -16.18 -4.22 6.29
C GLU A 306 -15.89 -2.87 5.58
N PRO A 307 -16.90 -1.99 5.43
CA PRO A 307 -16.67 -0.64 4.93
C PRO A 307 -15.69 0.10 5.83
N LEU A 308 -14.77 0.86 5.22
CA LEU A 308 -13.78 1.64 5.96
C LEU A 308 -14.24 3.09 6.22
N TYR A 309 -15.55 3.25 6.34
CA TYR A 309 -16.26 4.50 6.59
C TYR A 309 -17.17 4.31 7.80
N ASP A 310 -17.36 5.36 8.57
CA ASP A 310 -18.38 5.38 9.62
C ASP A 310 -19.81 5.49 9.03
N ARG A 311 -20.80 5.62 9.93
CA ARG A 311 -22.21 5.79 9.56
C ARG A 311 -22.51 7.07 8.79
N ASP A 312 -21.67 8.09 8.94
CA ASP A 312 -21.81 9.41 8.29
C ASP A 312 -21.03 9.48 6.95
N GLY A 313 -20.40 8.37 6.52
CA GLY A 313 -19.62 8.30 5.28
C GLY A 313 -18.20 8.88 5.40
N VAL A 314 -17.70 9.13 6.60
CA VAL A 314 -16.35 9.63 6.87
C VAL A 314 -15.37 8.48 7.00
N SER A 315 -14.28 8.54 6.24
CA SER A 315 -13.21 7.52 6.29
C SER A 315 -12.61 7.41 7.70
N HIS A 316 -12.47 6.19 8.21
CA HIS A 316 -11.83 5.95 9.50
C HIS A 316 -10.38 6.45 9.54
N LEU A 317 -9.64 6.28 8.43
CA LEU A 317 -8.29 6.79 8.32
C LEU A 317 -8.26 8.32 8.30
N ALA A 318 -9.23 8.98 7.65
CA ALA A 318 -9.32 10.43 7.68
C ALA A 318 -9.53 10.96 9.11
N LYS A 319 -10.42 10.33 9.89
CA LYS A 319 -10.62 10.67 11.31
C LYS A 319 -9.33 10.50 12.12
N PHE A 320 -8.61 9.39 11.92
CA PHE A 320 -7.34 9.14 12.59
C PHE A 320 -6.33 10.27 12.35
N LEU A 321 -6.16 10.65 11.08
CA LEU A 321 -5.20 11.68 10.68
C LEU A 321 -5.59 13.07 11.21
N ALA A 322 -6.88 13.41 11.17
CA ALA A 322 -7.40 14.63 11.77
C ALA A 322 -7.16 14.67 13.29
N GLY A 323 -7.30 13.52 13.97
CA GLY A 323 -6.98 13.39 15.39
C GLY A 323 -5.50 13.64 15.69
N LEU A 324 -4.58 13.13 14.86
CA LEU A 324 -3.16 13.44 14.97
C LEU A 324 -2.87 14.91 14.73
N GLU A 325 -3.48 15.53 13.72
CA GLU A 325 -3.32 16.96 13.41
C GLU A 325 -3.83 17.83 14.56
N ALA A 326 -4.98 17.50 15.16
CA ALA A 326 -5.51 18.22 16.32
C ALA A 326 -4.59 18.11 17.55
N LYS A 327 -3.99 16.93 17.81
CA LYS A 327 -3.13 16.68 18.98
C LYS A 327 -1.70 17.21 18.80
N HIS A 328 -1.17 17.20 17.58
CA HIS A 328 0.24 17.47 17.31
C HIS A 328 0.50 18.66 16.37
N GLY A 329 -0.55 19.33 15.88
CA GLY A 329 -0.49 20.43 14.92
C GLY A 329 -0.34 19.97 13.46
N SER A 330 0.36 18.85 13.21
CA SER A 330 0.38 18.17 11.93
C SER A 330 0.81 16.71 12.07
N VAL A 331 0.52 15.89 11.06
CA VAL A 331 1.07 14.51 11.00
C VAL A 331 2.60 14.53 10.95
N MET A 332 3.22 15.49 10.24
CA MET A 332 4.68 15.61 10.19
C MET A 332 5.28 15.95 11.56
N ALA A 333 4.65 16.83 12.34
CA ALA A 333 5.08 17.15 13.70
C ALA A 333 4.97 15.95 14.65
N TYR A 334 3.92 15.12 14.49
CA TYR A 334 3.83 13.84 15.18
C TYR A 334 4.98 12.89 14.79
N LEU A 335 5.26 12.75 13.49
CA LEU A 335 6.32 11.88 12.99
C LEU A 335 7.71 12.32 13.47
N GLU A 336 7.97 13.62 13.47
CA GLU A 336 9.22 14.20 13.97
C GLU A 336 9.36 13.99 15.49
N LYS A 337 8.35 14.36 16.27
CA LYS A 337 8.40 14.26 17.74
C LYS A 337 8.51 12.82 18.24
N THR A 338 7.74 11.91 17.65
CA THR A 338 7.59 10.53 18.15
C THR A 338 8.68 9.63 17.59
N PHE A 339 9.01 9.74 16.30
CA PHE A 339 9.93 8.81 15.61
C PHE A 339 11.27 9.46 15.24
N ALA A 340 11.52 10.69 15.68
CA ALA A 340 12.72 11.46 15.34
C ALA A 340 12.92 11.56 13.81
N LEU A 341 11.83 11.71 13.05
CA LEU A 341 11.86 11.93 11.60
C LEU A 341 12.08 13.41 11.28
N THR A 342 13.28 13.89 11.62
CA THR A 342 13.73 15.26 11.34
C THR A 342 13.75 15.55 9.83
N PRO A 343 13.77 16.84 9.41
CA PRO A 343 13.84 17.20 7.99
C PRO A 343 14.94 16.48 7.19
N ASP A 344 16.12 16.27 7.77
CA ASP A 344 17.23 15.55 7.13
C ASP A 344 16.91 14.06 6.90
N ARG A 345 16.29 13.40 7.89
CA ARG A 345 15.84 12.01 7.77
C ARG A 345 14.72 11.86 6.74
N VAL A 346 13.80 12.83 6.69
CA VAL A 346 12.74 12.90 5.67
C VAL A 346 13.37 13.05 4.28
N ALA A 347 14.34 13.96 4.12
CA ALA A 347 15.04 14.16 2.86
C ALA A 347 15.78 12.89 2.41
N ARG A 348 16.46 12.19 3.33
CA ARG A 348 17.11 10.90 3.06
C ARG A 348 16.10 9.85 2.58
N LEU A 349 14.96 9.69 3.26
CA LEU A 349 13.93 8.75 2.86
C LEU A 349 13.37 9.09 1.47
N ARG A 350 13.11 10.37 1.19
CA ARG A 350 12.67 10.80 -0.13
C ARG A 350 13.70 10.54 -1.22
N ALA A 351 15.00 10.69 -0.94
CA ALA A 351 16.06 10.33 -1.89
C ALA A 351 16.11 8.82 -2.16
N MET A 352 15.86 7.99 -1.14
CA MET A 352 15.89 6.54 -1.25
C MET A 352 14.64 5.99 -1.98
N TYR A 353 13.45 6.51 -1.67
CA TYR A 353 12.19 5.91 -2.07
C TYR A 353 11.41 6.70 -3.12
N LEU A 354 11.90 7.83 -3.62
CA LEU A 354 11.28 8.55 -4.74
C LEU A 354 12.14 8.51 -6.01
N GLU A 355 11.50 8.31 -7.17
CA GLU A 355 12.10 8.37 -8.52
C GLU A 355 11.55 9.53 -9.36
#